data_AF-A0A6G3CJM1-F1
#
_entry.id   AF-A0A6G3CJM1-F1
#
_cell.length_a   1.000
_cell.length_b   1.000
_cell.length_c   1.000
_cell.angle_alpha   90.00
_cell.angle_beta   90.00
_cell.angle_gamma   90.00
#
_symmetry.space_group_name_H-M   'P 1'
#
loop_
_entity.id
_entity.type
_entity.pdbx_description
1 polymer ?
#
loop_
_entity_poly.entity_id
_entity_poly.type
_entity_poly.pdbx_seq_one_letter_code
_entity_poly.pdbx_strand_id
1 'polypeptide(L)'
;MISEPSRHCTVELQALPARIGQVRRIISAQLRYWHLDPLIDQAALGVTELLTNVHRHAQPDKSCTVDIELLLDRLTVSVHDHDPRLPTVNEADSFATSGRGLALIAAFSESWGVRPIGS
;
A
#
# COMPACT_ATOMS: atom_id res chain seq x y z
N MET A 1 31.75 -6.04 -0.29
CA MET A 1 30.42 -5.55 -0.67
C MET A 1 29.45 -6.27 0.25
N ILE A 2 29.13 -5.66 1.38
CA ILE A 2 28.26 -6.28 2.39
C ILE A 2 26.85 -5.94 1.93
N SER A 3 26.08 -6.93 1.47
CA SER A 3 24.65 -6.75 1.23
C SER A 3 24.02 -6.39 2.58
N GLU A 4 23.51 -5.17 2.71
CA GLU A 4 22.71 -4.81 3.88
C GLU A 4 21.48 -5.73 3.96
N PRO A 5 21.09 -6.17 5.17
CA PRO A 5 19.97 -7.09 5.31
C PRO A 5 18.67 -6.37 4.93
N SER A 6 18.18 -6.63 3.72
CA SER A 6 16.85 -6.21 3.28
C SER A 6 15.81 -6.93 4.13
N ARG A 7 14.91 -6.19 4.78
CA ARG A 7 13.77 -6.80 5.45
C ARG A 7 12.57 -6.76 4.51
N HIS A 8 11.98 -7.92 4.25
CA HIS A 8 10.87 -8.06 3.32
C HIS A 8 9.71 -8.80 3.98
N CYS A 9 8.49 -8.37 3.71
CA CYS A 9 7.28 -9.11 4.04
C CYS A 9 6.26 -9.00 2.90
N THR A 10 5.71 -10.14 2.48
CA THR A 10 4.69 -10.22 1.43
C THR A 10 3.40 -10.79 2.00
N VAL A 11 2.26 -10.22 1.61
CA VAL A 11 0.93 -10.69 1.98
C VAL A 11 0.08 -10.79 0.72
N GLU A 12 -0.28 -12.01 0.35
CA GLU A 12 -1.26 -12.26 -0.71
C GLU A 12 -2.68 -12.26 -0.15
N LEU A 13 -3.60 -11.61 -0.84
CA LEU A 13 -4.98 -11.51 -0.41
C LEU A 13 -5.94 -11.21 -1.55
N GLN A 14 -7.22 -11.37 -1.27
CA GLN A 14 -8.26 -10.66 -2.00
C GLN A 14 -8.60 -9.37 -1.28
N ALA A 15 -8.63 -8.25 -2.01
CA ALA A 15 -8.98 -6.92 -1.49
C ALA A 15 -10.48 -6.83 -1.14
N LEU A 16 -10.91 -7.54 -0.11
CA LEU A 16 -12.26 -7.50 0.46
C LEU A 16 -12.24 -6.73 1.78
N PRO A 17 -13.30 -5.99 2.16
CA PRO A 17 -13.29 -5.14 3.35
C PRO A 17 -12.81 -5.84 4.64
N ALA A 18 -13.22 -7.10 4.84
CA ALA A 18 -12.76 -7.91 5.98
C ALA A 18 -11.25 -8.23 5.95
N ARG A 19 -10.67 -8.44 4.76
CA ARG A 19 -9.24 -8.72 4.56
C ARG A 19 -8.38 -7.47 4.67
N ILE A 20 -8.86 -6.32 4.23
CA ILE A 20 -8.15 -5.03 4.35
C ILE A 20 -7.84 -4.73 5.83
N GLY A 21 -8.82 -4.92 6.71
CA GLY A 21 -8.61 -4.75 8.16
C GLY A 21 -7.62 -5.75 8.76
N GLN A 22 -7.46 -6.94 8.17
CA GLN A 22 -6.44 -7.91 8.60
C GLN A 22 -5.04 -7.48 8.15
N VAL A 23 -4.89 -7.07 6.88
CA VAL A 23 -3.61 -6.58 6.35
C VAL A 23 -3.11 -5.38 7.13
N ARG A 24 -3.99 -4.44 7.49
CA ARG A 24 -3.61 -3.30 8.34
C ARG A 24 -2.93 -3.76 9.64
N ARG A 25 -3.49 -4.79 10.31
CA ARG A 25 -2.91 -5.34 11.54
C ARG A 25 -1.60 -6.06 11.30
N ILE A 26 -1.48 -6.80 10.19
CA ILE A 26 -0.26 -7.50 9.80
C ILE A 26 0.87 -6.49 9.59
N ILE A 27 0.63 -5.42 8.83
CA ILE A 27 1.61 -4.35 8.59
C ILE A 27 2.03 -3.69 9.91
N SER A 28 1.07 -3.30 10.75
CA SER A 28 1.41 -2.71 12.04
C SER A 28 2.26 -3.64 12.91
N ALA A 29 1.99 -4.95 12.91
CA ALA A 29 2.78 -5.92 13.65
C ALA A 29 4.20 -6.07 13.06
N GLN A 30 4.30 -6.12 11.74
CA GLN A 30 5.58 -6.23 11.03
C GLN A 30 6.48 -5.01 11.30
N LEU A 31 5.92 -3.80 11.26
CA LEU A 31 6.68 -2.58 11.52
C LEU A 31 7.13 -2.47 12.98
N ARG A 32 6.33 -2.93 13.96
CA ARG A 32 6.77 -3.04 15.36
C ARG A 32 7.93 -4.03 15.50
N TYR A 33 7.84 -5.17 14.83
CA TYR A 33 8.91 -6.16 14.80
C TYR A 33 10.20 -5.60 14.20
N TRP A 34 10.09 -4.67 13.24
CA TRP A 34 11.22 -3.95 12.66
C TRP A 34 11.67 -2.70 13.43
N HIS A 35 10.97 -2.34 14.51
CA HIS A 35 11.21 -1.13 15.31
C HIS A 35 10.99 0.18 14.54
N LEU A 36 9.97 0.19 13.67
CA LEU A 36 9.54 1.33 12.86
C LEU A 36 8.22 1.92 13.34
N ASP A 37 8.02 1.98 14.67
CA ASP A 37 6.79 2.45 15.31
C ASP A 37 6.24 3.80 14.78
N PRO A 38 7.08 4.83 14.52
CA PRO A 38 6.60 6.11 13.99
C PRO A 38 5.94 6.03 12.60
N LEU A 39 6.25 4.98 11.82
CA LEU A 39 5.73 4.81 10.45
C LEU A 39 4.43 3.99 10.40
N ILE A 40 3.99 3.42 11.53
CA ILE A 40 2.86 2.49 11.56
C ILE A 40 1.58 3.12 11.01
N ASP A 41 1.22 4.30 11.48
CA ASP A 41 -0.05 4.94 11.10
C ASP A 41 -0.06 5.34 9.63
N GLN A 42 1.06 5.86 9.12
CA GLN A 42 1.23 6.24 7.72
C GLN A 42 1.18 5.02 6.80
N ALA A 43 1.92 3.95 7.12
CA ALA A 43 1.91 2.72 6.33
C ALA A 43 0.55 2.01 6.36
N ALA A 44 -0.10 1.95 7.54
CA ALA A 44 -1.42 1.37 7.73
C ALA A 44 -2.51 2.14 6.97
N LEU A 45 -2.42 3.47 6.92
CA LEU A 45 -3.32 4.30 6.11
C LEU A 45 -3.05 4.08 4.62
N GLY A 46 -1.79 4.20 4.19
CA GLY A 46 -1.40 4.05 2.79
C GLY A 46 -1.85 2.72 2.18
N VAL A 47 -1.59 1.60 2.87
CA VAL A 47 -2.05 0.29 2.39
C VAL A 47 -3.57 0.17 2.36
N THR A 48 -4.28 0.80 3.30
CA THR A 48 -5.76 0.76 3.33
C THR A 48 -6.32 1.48 2.12
N GLU A 49 -5.76 2.64 1.76
CA GLU A 49 -6.16 3.41 0.58
C GLU A 49 -5.83 2.65 -0.72
N LEU A 50 -4.63 2.08 -0.83
CA LEU A 50 -4.24 1.27 -1.99
C LEU A 50 -5.16 0.05 -2.17
N LEU A 51 -5.40 -0.72 -1.11
CA LEU A 51 -6.30 -1.87 -1.17
C LEU A 51 -7.76 -1.48 -1.40
N THR A 52 -8.18 -0.30 -0.95
CA THR A 52 -9.52 0.22 -1.25
C THR A 52 -9.65 0.56 -2.73
N ASN A 53 -8.60 1.07 -3.36
CA ASN A 53 -8.56 1.26 -4.82
C ASN A 53 -8.67 -0.08 -5.55
N VAL A 54 -7.89 -1.10 -5.17
CA VAL A 54 -8.03 -2.46 -5.73
C VAL A 54 -9.47 -2.96 -5.55
N HIS A 55 -10.02 -2.88 -4.34
CA HIS A 55 -11.38 -3.35 -4.06
C HIS A 55 -12.44 -2.70 -4.95
N ARG A 56 -12.32 -1.38 -5.19
CA ARG A 56 -13.29 -0.61 -5.97
C ARG A 56 -13.14 -0.81 -7.46
N HIS A 57 -11.91 -0.86 -7.94
CA HIS A 57 -11.62 -0.71 -9.35
C HIS A 57 -11.20 -2.02 -10.01
N ALA A 58 -10.44 -2.90 -9.35
CA ALA A 58 -9.98 -4.15 -9.94
C ALA A 58 -11.17 -5.09 -10.18
N GLN A 59 -11.43 -5.37 -11.46
CA GLN A 59 -12.55 -6.21 -11.90
C GLN A 59 -12.14 -7.04 -13.12
N PRO A 60 -12.54 -8.32 -13.20
CA PRO A 60 -13.36 -9.06 -12.23
C PRO A 60 -12.57 -9.59 -11.02
N ASP A 61 -11.24 -9.58 -11.10
CA ASP A 61 -10.35 -10.13 -10.07
C ASP A 61 -9.92 -9.06 -9.06
N LYS A 62 -9.93 -9.43 -7.77
CA LYS A 62 -9.50 -8.58 -6.65
C LYS A 62 -8.29 -9.16 -5.93
N SER A 63 -7.66 -10.17 -6.50
CA SER A 63 -6.42 -10.77 -6.02
C SER A 63 -5.31 -9.75 -6.15
N CYS A 64 -4.56 -9.57 -5.08
CA CYS A 64 -3.47 -8.63 -5.01
C CYS A 64 -2.43 -9.08 -3.99
N THR A 65 -1.24 -8.52 -4.14
CA THR A 65 -0.09 -8.78 -3.29
C THR A 65 0.35 -7.47 -2.67
N VAL A 66 0.49 -7.46 -1.35
CA VAL A 66 1.07 -6.35 -0.61
C VAL A 66 2.51 -6.71 -0.27
N ASP A 67 3.46 -5.90 -0.73
CA ASP A 67 4.87 -6.03 -0.38
C ASP A 67 5.29 -4.88 0.53
N ILE A 68 6.06 -5.22 1.55
CA ILE A 68 6.68 -4.30 2.49
C ILE A 68 8.18 -4.56 2.44
N GLU A 69 8.95 -3.55 2.09
CA GLU A 69 10.39 -3.64 1.99
C GLU A 69 11.04 -2.52 2.80
N LEU A 70 11.99 -2.88 3.66
CA LEU A 70 12.93 -1.94 4.25
C LEU A 70 14.30 -2.18 3.63
N LEU A 71 14.72 -1.23 2.80
CA LEU A 71 16.02 -1.22 2.15
C LEU A 71 16.75 0.08 2.55
N LEU A 72 17.94 -0.06 3.12
CA LEU A 72 18.63 1.05 3.80
C LEU A 72 17.69 1.63 4.88
N ASP A 73 17.38 2.92 4.79
CA ASP A 73 16.44 3.62 5.67
C ASP A 73 15.11 3.95 4.98
N ARG A 74 14.80 3.30 3.85
CA ARG A 74 13.58 3.55 3.08
C ARG A 74 12.60 2.39 3.25
N LEU A 75 11.46 2.67 3.90
CA LEU A 75 10.30 1.79 3.92
C LEU A 75 9.47 2.00 2.65
N THR A 76 9.27 0.94 1.89
CA THR A 76 8.39 0.92 0.72
C THR A 76 7.23 -0.03 0.98
N VAL A 77 6.00 0.44 0.72
CA VAL A 77 4.80 -0.39 0.72
C VAL A 77 4.20 -0.33 -0.68
N SER A 78 4.09 -1.48 -1.33
CA SER A 78 3.50 -1.59 -2.67
C SER A 78 2.33 -2.56 -2.68
N VAL A 79 1.33 -2.26 -3.52
CA VAL A 79 0.22 -3.17 -3.81
C VAL A 79 0.25 -3.47 -5.29
N HIS A 80 0.29 -4.76 -5.62
CA HIS A 80 0.24 -5.26 -6.99
C HIS A 80 -1.09 -5.96 -7.19
N ASP A 81 -1.85 -5.54 -8.20
CA ASP A 81 -3.05 -6.22 -8.65
C ASP A 81 -2.93 -6.56 -10.14
N HIS A 82 -3.89 -7.33 -10.66
CA HIS A 82 -3.87 -7.81 -12.05
C HIS A 82 -4.62 -6.89 -13.03
N ASP A 83 -5.14 -5.75 -12.56
CA ASP A 83 -5.85 -4.80 -13.40
C ASP A 83 -4.87 -3.85 -14.11
N PRO A 84 -4.88 -3.77 -15.45
CA PRO A 84 -3.97 -2.90 -16.19
C PRO A 84 -4.33 -1.40 -16.06
N ARG A 85 -5.48 -1.06 -15.48
CA ARG A 85 -5.90 0.34 -15.32
C ARG A 85 -5.10 1.00 -14.22
N LEU A 86 -4.44 2.10 -14.56
CA LEU A 86 -3.73 2.90 -13.58
C LEU A 86 -4.71 3.53 -12.57
N PRO A 87 -4.32 3.63 -11.29
CA PRO A 87 -5.08 4.37 -10.29
C PRO A 87 -5.29 5.82 -10.77
N THR A 88 -6.54 6.25 -10.82
CA THR A 88 -6.85 7.65 -11.14
C THR A 88 -6.73 8.48 -9.88
N VAL A 89 -5.84 9.48 -9.89
CA VAL A 89 -5.80 10.52 -8.85
C VAL A 89 -7.00 11.43 -9.08
N ASN A 90 -8.12 11.16 -8.40
CA ASN A 90 -9.23 12.10 -8.42
C ASN A 90 -8.90 13.24 -7.45
N GLU A 91 -8.93 14.48 -7.95
CA GLU A 91 -9.00 15.65 -7.07
C GLU A 91 -10.26 15.49 -6.23
N ALA A 92 -10.07 15.24 -4.94
CA ALA A 92 -11.18 15.09 -4.03
C ALA A 92 -11.93 16.42 -3.96
N ASP A 93 -13.16 16.43 -4.45
CA ASP A 93 -14.10 17.51 -4.15
C ASP A 93 -14.20 17.63 -2.62
N SER A 94 -14.29 18.84 -2.08
CA SER A 94 -14.06 19.11 -0.65
C SER A 94 -14.99 18.32 0.29
N PHE A 95 -16.12 17.86 -0.25
CA PHE A 95 -17.16 17.07 0.40
C PHE A 95 -17.13 15.56 0.08
N ALA A 96 -16.24 15.11 -0.82
CA ALA A 96 -16.12 13.70 -1.18
C ALA A 96 -15.46 12.92 -0.04
N THR A 97 -16.17 11.92 0.50
CA THR A 97 -15.69 10.95 1.49
C THR A 97 -14.81 9.84 0.90
N SER A 98 -14.53 9.89 -0.41
CA SER A 98 -13.64 8.96 -1.11
C SER A 98 -12.85 9.67 -2.21
N GLY A 99 -11.67 9.14 -2.58
CA GLY A 99 -10.79 9.76 -3.60
C GLY A 99 -9.62 10.58 -3.03
N ARG A 100 -9.57 10.77 -1.70
CA ARG A 100 -8.42 11.44 -1.03
C ARG A 100 -7.21 10.54 -0.84
N GLY A 101 -7.35 9.23 -1.04
CA GLY A 101 -6.34 8.24 -0.66
C GLY A 101 -4.96 8.50 -1.24
N LEU A 102 -4.88 8.74 -2.55
CA LEU A 102 -3.61 9.04 -3.23
C LEU A 102 -3.07 10.42 -2.85
N ALA A 103 -3.92 11.41 -2.62
CA ALA A 103 -3.50 12.74 -2.14
C ALA A 103 -2.93 12.67 -0.71
N LEU A 104 -3.50 11.83 0.16
CA LEU A 104 -2.96 11.56 1.49
C LEU A 104 -1.60 10.87 1.38
N ILE A 105 -1.50 9.80 0.58
CA ILE A 105 -0.23 9.09 0.33
C ILE A 105 0.83 10.08 -0.17
N ALA A 106 0.49 10.96 -1.10
CA ALA A 106 1.37 11.99 -1.61
C ALA A 106 1.82 13.00 -0.56
N ALA A 107 0.96 13.33 0.41
CA ALA A 107 1.25 14.32 1.44
C ALA A 107 2.19 13.81 2.55
N PHE A 108 2.20 12.51 2.85
CA PHE A 108 3.01 11.95 3.94
C PHE A 108 4.19 11.08 3.48
N SER A 109 4.23 10.68 2.21
CA SER A 109 5.30 9.85 1.67
C SER A 109 6.38 10.72 1.04
N GLU A 110 7.65 10.42 1.27
CA GLU A 110 8.76 11.10 0.55
C GLU A 110 8.65 10.93 -0.97
N SER A 111 8.13 9.77 -1.41
CA SER A 111 7.91 9.43 -2.80
C SER A 111 6.76 8.43 -2.92
N TRP A 112 5.96 8.55 -3.97
CA TRP A 112 4.95 7.56 -4.34
C TRP A 112 4.88 7.46 -5.87
N GLY A 113 4.31 6.38 -6.39
CA GLY A 113 4.14 6.21 -7.83
C GLY A 113 3.37 4.95 -8.18
N VAL A 114 3.19 4.74 -9.48
CA VAL A 114 2.55 3.56 -10.06
C VAL A 114 3.44 3.06 -11.19
N ARG A 115 3.62 1.74 -11.29
CA ARG A 115 4.37 1.10 -12.36
C ARG A 115 3.52 0.00 -13.01
N PRO A 116 3.34 0.00 -14.33
CA PRO A 116 2.76 -1.15 -15.02
C PRO A 116 3.64 -2.38 -14.80
N ILE A 117 3.02 -3.54 -14.59
CA ILE A 117 3.75 -4.82 -14.57
C ILE A 117 4.11 -5.14 -16.03
N GLY A 118 5.40 -5.06 -16.39
CA GLY A 118 5.92 -5.52 -17.69
C GLY A 118 6.52 -4.47 -18.63
N SER A 119 7.33 -3.53 -18.13
CA SER A 119 8.23 -2.71 -18.97
C SER A 119 9.61 -3.32 -19.10
#